data_AF-A0A377BCJ6-F1
#
_entry.id   AF-A0A377BCJ6-F1
#
_cell.length_a   1.000
_cell.length_b   1.000
_cell.length_c   1.000
_cell.angle_alpha   90.00
_cell.angle_beta   90.00
_cell.angle_gamma   90.00
#
_symmetry.space_group_name_H-M   'P 1'
#
loop_
_entity.id
_entity.type
_entity.pdbx_description
1 polymer ?
#
loop_
_entity_poly.entity_id
_entity_poly.type
_entity_poly.pdbx_seq_one_letter_code
_entity_poly.pdbx_strand_id
1 'polypeptide(L)'
;MHRGAKHAKGEYFGPFPNGYAVRETLALLQKIFPIRQCENSVYRNRSRPCLQYQIGRCLGPCVEGLVSEEEYAQQVEYVRLFLSGKDDQVLTQLIPYGNCQPESGV
;
A
#
# COMPACT_ATOMS: atom_id res chain seq x y z
N MET A 1 17.33 7.94 -16.88
CA MET A 1 18.05 6.64 -17.00
C MET A 1 18.13 5.99 -15.62
N HIS A 2 17.38 4.91 -15.41
CA HIS A 2 17.40 4.13 -14.16
C HIS A 2 18.58 3.13 -14.22
N ARG A 3 19.55 3.26 -13.31
CA ARG A 3 20.71 2.36 -13.21
C ARG A 3 20.54 1.41 -12.02
N GLY A 4 20.22 0.16 -12.32
CA GLY A 4 20.20 -0.95 -11.38
C GLY A 4 19.53 -2.16 -12.02
N ALA A 5 20.19 -3.32 -12.04
CA ALA A 5 19.60 -4.53 -12.59
C ALA A 5 18.40 -4.96 -11.75
N LYS A 6 17.29 -5.29 -12.42
CA LYS A 6 16.04 -5.76 -11.80
C LYS A 6 16.28 -7.18 -11.28
N HIS A 7 16.80 -7.30 -10.06
CA HIS A 7 17.21 -8.59 -9.49
C HIS A 7 16.05 -9.42 -8.89
N ALA A 8 14.85 -8.86 -8.76
CA ALA A 8 13.69 -9.54 -8.15
C ALA A 8 12.47 -9.51 -9.08
N LYS A 9 11.72 -10.61 -9.16
CA LYS A 9 10.42 -10.61 -9.87
C LYS A 9 9.46 -9.70 -9.12
N GLY A 10 8.94 -8.68 -9.80
CA GLY A 10 7.98 -7.74 -9.23
C GLY A 10 7.70 -6.57 -10.17
N GLU A 11 6.69 -5.79 -9.81
CA GLU A 11 6.36 -4.52 -10.44
C GLU A 11 7.25 -3.42 -9.84
N TYR A 12 7.74 -2.55 -10.70
CA TYR A 12 8.65 -1.47 -10.33
C TYR A 12 7.98 -0.14 -10.62
N PHE A 13 7.71 0.64 -9.57
CA PHE A 13 7.08 1.96 -9.65
C PHE A 13 8.14 3.06 -9.44
N GLY A 14 8.11 4.12 -10.25
CA GLY A 14 9.12 5.21 -10.26
C GLY A 14 9.36 5.76 -11.68
N PRO A 15 10.15 6.83 -11.86
CA PRO A 15 11.22 7.34 -11.00
C PRO A 15 10.76 8.38 -9.96
N PHE A 16 11.20 8.22 -8.71
CA PHE A 16 10.98 9.20 -7.66
C PHE A 16 12.10 10.27 -7.69
N PRO A 17 11.78 11.55 -7.40
CA PRO A 17 12.74 12.65 -7.53
C PRO A 17 13.90 12.55 -6.52
N ASN A 18 13.66 11.95 -5.36
CA ASN A 18 14.69 11.69 -4.34
C ASN A 18 14.23 10.54 -3.41
N GLY A 19 15.14 10.04 -2.57
CA GLY A 19 14.84 8.97 -1.62
C GLY A 19 13.98 9.40 -0.41
N TYR A 20 13.68 10.69 -0.26
CA TYR A 20 12.71 11.18 0.73
C TYR A 20 11.28 11.01 0.21
N ALA A 21 11.02 11.38 -1.04
CA ALA A 21 9.73 11.19 -1.71
C ALA A 21 9.30 9.71 -1.70
N VAL A 22 10.24 8.78 -1.92
CA VAL A 22 9.97 7.33 -1.79
C VAL A 22 9.46 6.97 -0.40
N ARG A 23 10.09 7.49 0.65
CA ARG A 23 9.74 7.19 2.05
C ARG A 23 8.39 7.79 2.42
N GLU A 24 8.09 8.98 1.92
CA GLU A 24 6.82 9.66 2.12
C GLU A 24 5.67 8.91 1.43
N THR A 25 5.83 8.55 0.15
CA THR A 25 4.86 7.73 -0.57
C THR A 25 4.63 6.40 0.13
N LEU A 26 5.70 5.73 0.58
CA LEU A 26 5.57 4.49 1.33
C LEU A 26 4.82 4.69 2.66
N ALA A 27 5.11 5.76 3.39
CA ALA A 27 4.42 6.06 4.64
C ALA A 27 2.93 6.37 4.45
N LEU A 28 2.56 7.02 3.33
CA LEU A 28 1.16 7.26 2.97
C LEU A 28 0.45 5.95 2.60
N LEU A 29 1.06 5.12 1.75
CA LEU A 29 0.52 3.82 1.39
C LEU A 29 0.21 2.95 2.61
N GLN A 30 1.13 2.91 3.57
CA GLN A 30 0.96 2.13 4.80
C GLN A 30 -0.14 2.65 5.73
N LYS A 31 -0.57 3.91 5.57
CA LYS A 31 -1.69 4.49 6.32
C LYS A 31 -3.03 4.26 5.63
N ILE A 32 -3.03 4.29 4.29
CA ILE A 32 -4.25 4.22 3.48
C ILE A 32 -4.65 2.77 3.23
N PHE A 33 -3.67 1.90 2.95
CA PHE A 33 -3.92 0.52 2.54
C PHE A 33 -3.36 -0.46 3.59
N PRO A 34 -4.21 -1.30 4.22
CA PRO A 34 -3.78 -2.30 5.20
C PRO A 34 -3.11 -3.51 4.53
N ILE A 35 -1.97 -3.29 3.87
CA ILE A 35 -1.19 -4.33 3.19
C ILE A 35 -0.06 -4.89 4.04
N ARG A 36 0.39 -6.09 3.66
CA ARG A 36 1.51 -6.76 4.32
C ARG A 36 2.83 -6.01 4.10
N GLN A 37 3.56 -5.82 5.20
CA GLN A 37 4.91 -5.23 5.19
C GLN A 37 6.00 -6.19 5.72
N CYS A 38 5.61 -7.36 6.23
CA CYS A 38 6.57 -8.31 6.79
C CYS A 38 7.32 -9.08 5.70
N GLU A 39 8.57 -9.43 5.99
CA GLU A 39 9.39 -10.26 5.11
C GLU A 39 8.81 -11.67 4.93
N ASN A 40 9.12 -12.34 3.80
CA ASN A 40 8.62 -13.69 3.48
C ASN A 40 9.02 -14.74 4.52
N SER A 41 10.19 -14.61 5.13
CA SER A 41 10.66 -15.45 6.24
C SER A 41 9.71 -15.36 7.44
N VAL A 42 9.37 -14.14 7.85
CA VAL A 42 8.48 -13.84 8.98
C VAL A 42 7.06 -14.29 8.68
N TYR A 43 6.57 -14.05 7.46
CA TYR A 43 5.23 -14.44 7.04
C TYR A 43 4.99 -15.95 7.15
N ARG A 44 5.92 -16.77 6.63
CA ARG A 44 5.79 -18.23 6.64
C ARG A 44 5.86 -18.86 8.03
N ASN A 45 6.53 -18.20 8.97
CA ASN A 45 6.80 -18.76 10.30
C ASN A 45 5.91 -18.16 11.40
N ARG A 46 4.85 -17.42 11.02
CA ARG A 46 3.95 -16.74 11.95
C ARG A 46 2.65 -17.52 12.12
N SER A 47 2.28 -17.77 13.38
CA SER A 47 1.00 -18.36 13.78
C SER A 47 0.12 -17.41 14.60
N ARG A 48 0.65 -16.23 14.98
CA ARG A 48 -0.06 -15.19 15.76
C ARG A 48 -0.03 -13.85 15.04
N PRO A 49 -1.13 -13.07 15.11
CA PRO A 49 -1.21 -11.75 14.48
C PRO A 49 -0.13 -10.83 15.05
N CYS A 50 0.46 -10.01 14.18
CA CYS A 50 1.51 -9.07 14.56
C CYS A 50 0.92 -7.73 15.02
N LEU A 51 1.77 -6.88 15.59
CA LEU A 51 1.37 -5.53 16.01
C LEU A 51 0.74 -4.73 14.87
N GLN A 52 1.22 -4.90 13.62
CA GLN A 52 0.67 -4.20 12.45
C GLN A 52 -0.81 -4.52 12.21
N TYR A 53 -1.24 -5.77 12.48
CA TYR A 53 -2.65 -6.14 12.44
C TYR A 53 -3.43 -5.43 13.54
N GLN A 54 -2.91 -5.44 14.77
CA GLN A 54 -3.59 -4.84 15.92
C GLN A 54 -3.77 -3.33 15.81
N ILE A 55 -2.86 -2.63 15.13
CA ILE A 55 -2.96 -1.18 14.89
C ILE A 55 -3.62 -0.83 13.55
N GLY A 56 -4.20 -1.82 12.84
CA GLY A 56 -4.96 -1.61 11.61
C GLY A 56 -4.12 -1.30 10.36
N ARG A 57 -2.81 -1.56 10.38
CA ARG A 57 -1.91 -1.33 9.23
C ARG A 57 -1.74 -2.53 8.30
N CYS A 58 -2.34 -3.67 8.64
CA CYS A 58 -2.28 -4.90 7.85
C CYS A 58 -3.53 -5.73 8.13
N LEU A 59 -4.16 -6.30 7.11
CA LEU A 59 -5.29 -7.23 7.28
C LEU A 59 -4.90 -8.58 7.90
N GLY A 60 -3.61 -8.84 8.06
CA GLY A 60 -3.12 -10.05 8.73
C GLY A 60 -3.29 -11.34 7.90
N PRO A 61 -2.95 -11.38 6.59
CA PRO A 61 -3.01 -12.60 5.78
C PRO A 61 -2.03 -13.70 6.24
N CYS A 62 -1.28 -13.45 7.31
CA CYS A 62 -0.34 -14.40 7.91
C CYS A 62 -1.01 -15.37 8.90
N VAL A 63 -2.27 -15.16 9.26
CA VAL A 63 -3.05 -16.07 10.11
C VAL A 63 -4.32 -16.43 9.36
N GLU A 64 -4.60 -17.73 9.26
CA GLU A 64 -5.81 -18.23 8.61
C GLU A 64 -7.07 -17.70 9.31
N GLY A 65 -8.04 -17.27 8.52
CA GLY A 65 -9.33 -16.78 9.01
C GLY A 65 -9.41 -15.29 9.35
N LEU A 66 -8.33 -14.51 9.24
CA LEU A 66 -8.38 -13.05 9.47
C LEU A 66 -8.83 -12.24 8.24
N VAL A 67 -8.50 -12.70 7.04
CA VAL A 67 -8.86 -12.07 5.76
C VAL A 67 -8.92 -13.14 4.68
N SER A 68 -9.84 -13.02 3.72
CA SER A 68 -9.87 -13.93 2.57
C SER A 68 -8.78 -13.58 1.55
N GLU A 69 -8.41 -14.56 0.72
CA GLU A 69 -7.41 -14.33 -0.33
C GLU A 69 -7.92 -13.31 -1.35
N GLU A 70 -9.22 -13.33 -1.66
CA GLU A 70 -9.87 -12.41 -2.59
C GLU A 70 -9.88 -10.98 -2.05
N GLU A 71 -10.22 -10.80 -0.77
CA GLU A 71 -10.25 -9.49 -0.13
C GLU A 71 -8.83 -8.89 -0.05
N TYR A 72 -7.84 -9.70 0.31
CA TYR A 72 -6.45 -9.27 0.31
C TYR A 72 -5.94 -8.94 -1.12
N ALA A 73 -6.31 -9.75 -2.12
CA ALA A 73 -5.96 -9.50 -3.51
C ALA A 73 -6.55 -8.19 -4.04
N GLN A 74 -7.80 -7.86 -3.67
CA GLN A 74 -8.41 -6.57 -4.00
C GLN A 74 -7.65 -5.39 -3.38
N GLN A 75 -7.23 -5.50 -2.12
CA GLN A 75 -6.40 -4.47 -1.48
C GLN A 75 -5.06 -4.27 -2.20
N VAL A 76 -4.41 -5.35 -2.61
CA VAL A 76 -3.16 -5.26 -3.39
C VAL A 76 -3.42 -4.58 -4.74
N GLU A 77 -4.55 -4.86 -5.38
CA GLU A 77 -4.92 -4.22 -6.64
C GLU A 77 -5.13 -2.71 -6.50
N TYR A 78 -5.77 -2.25 -5.41
CA TYR A 78 -5.89 -0.81 -5.14
C TYR A 78 -4.54 -0.13 -4.99
N VAL A 79 -3.58 -0.79 -4.35
CA VAL A 79 -2.20 -0.27 -4.21
C VAL A 79 -1.49 -0.20 -5.56
N ARG A 80 -1.68 -1.20 -6.44
CA ARG A 80 -1.14 -1.16 -7.80
C ARG A 80 -1.73 -0.01 -8.59
N LEU A 81 -3.06 0.16 -8.55
CA LEU A 81 -3.76 1.25 -9.22
C LEU A 81 -3.27 2.62 -8.73
N PHE A 82 -3.12 2.78 -7.41
CA PHE A 82 -2.58 3.99 -6.80
C PHE A 82 -1.15 4.27 -7.30
N LEU A 83 -0.25 3.28 -7.22
CA LEU A 83 1.15 3.43 -7.63
C LEU A 83 1.33 3.59 -9.16
N SER A 84 0.37 3.15 -9.96
CA SER A 84 0.39 3.29 -11.42
C SER A 84 0.07 4.71 -11.92
N GLY A 85 -0.23 5.66 -11.04
CA GLY A 85 -0.50 7.05 -11.40
C GLY A 85 -1.95 7.34 -11.78
N LYS A 86 -2.91 6.56 -11.24
CA LYS A 86 -4.33 6.92 -11.24
C LYS A 86 -4.72 7.62 -9.94
N ASP A 87 -3.90 8.59 -9.54
CA ASP A 87 -4.02 9.32 -8.27
C ASP A 87 -5.45 9.88 -8.10
N ASP A 88 -6.04 10.44 -9.17
CA ASP A 88 -7.39 11.02 -9.15
C ASP A 88 -8.53 9.99 -9.08
N GLN A 89 -8.41 8.83 -9.74
CA GLN A 89 -9.50 7.84 -9.76
C GLN A 89 -9.60 7.07 -8.43
N VAL A 90 -8.45 6.80 -7.80
CA VAL A 90 -8.40 6.06 -6.54
C VAL A 90 -8.83 6.95 -5.35
N LEU A 91 -8.45 8.24 -5.34
CA LEU A 91 -8.98 9.21 -4.38
C LEU A 91 -10.50 9.36 -4.49
N THR A 92 -11.04 9.32 -5.70
CA THR A 92 -12.50 9.38 -5.95
C THR A 92 -13.24 8.14 -5.43
N GLN A 93 -12.61 6.96 -5.42
CA GLN A 93 -13.23 5.72 -4.94
C GLN A 93 -13.02 5.47 -3.43
N LEU A 94 -11.94 5.98 -2.84
CA LEU A 94 -11.66 5.85 -1.41
C LEU A 94 -12.31 6.93 -0.54
N ILE A 95 -12.79 8.05 -1.12
CA ILE A 95 -13.44 9.14 -0.39
C ILE A 95 -14.95 9.18 -0.69
N PRO A 96 -15.79 8.38 0.01
CA PRO A 96 -17.16 8.77 0.28
C PRO A 96 -17.16 9.64 1.54
N TYR A 97 -17.32 10.96 1.37
CA TYR A 97 -17.48 12.01 2.39
C TYR A 97 -16.26 12.36 3.26
N GLY A 98 -15.62 13.48 2.93
CA GLY A 98 -14.60 14.10 3.79
C GLY A 98 -14.08 15.42 3.24
N ASN A 99 -14.95 16.43 3.12
CA ASN A 99 -14.63 17.86 3.08
C ASN A 99 -13.33 18.29 2.35
N CYS A 100 -13.31 18.22 1.01
CA CYS A 100 -12.52 19.17 0.23
C CYS A 100 -13.39 20.41 -0.02
N GLN A 101 -13.25 21.43 0.84
CA GLN A 101 -13.53 22.78 0.37
C GLN A 101 -12.42 23.16 -0.62
N PRO A 102 -12.74 23.60 -1.84
CA PRO A 102 -11.73 24.15 -2.74
C PRO A 102 -11.20 25.44 -2.12
N GLU A 103 -9.89 25.51 -1.92
CA GLU A 103 -9.19 26.76 -1.69
C GLU A 103 -9.33 27.60 -2.96
N SER A 104 -10.34 28.46 -2.97
CA SER A 104 -10.58 29.45 -4.00
C SER A 104 -9.36 30.36 -4.08
N GLY A 105 -8.60 30.24 -5.16
CA GLY A 105 -7.80 31.35 -5.66
C GLY A 105 -8.73 32.50 -6.02
N VAL A 106 -8.51 33.65 -5.36
CA VAL A 106 -8.39 35.04 -5.87
C VAL A 106 -7.95 35.89 -4.67
#